data_AF-A0A3P5Z9D9-F1
#
_entry.id   AF-A0A3P5Z9D9-F1
#
_cell.length_a   1.000
_cell.length_b   1.000
_cell.length_c   1.000
_cell.angle_alpha   90.00
_cell.angle_beta   90.00
_cell.angle_gamma   90.00
#
_symmetry.space_group_name_H-M   'P 1'
#
loop_
_entity.id
_entity.type
_entity.pdbx_description
1 polymer ?
#
loop_
_entity_poly.entity_id
_entity_poly.type
_entity_poly.pdbx_seq_one_letter_code
_entity_poly.pdbx_strand_id
1 'polypeptide(L)'
;MVRFLDLSISFHLSVKHIAIDPKQIHEIKDFLLTARRKDARSVKIKRSKDIVKFKVRCSKYLYTLCVVDQEKADKLKQSLPPG
;
A
#
# COMPACT_ATOMS: atom_id res chain seq x y z
N MET A 1 -8.10 -27.16 5.00
CA MET A 1 -7.01 -27.77 5.78
C MET A 1 -5.71 -27.07 5.40
N VAL A 2 -5.21 -26.26 6.33
CA VAL A 2 -4.16 -25.24 6.21
C VAL A 2 -2.78 -25.75 5.80
N ARG A 3 -2.08 -24.99 4.94
CA ARG A 3 -0.64 -24.69 4.97
C ARG A 3 -0.51 -23.28 4.36
N PHE A 4 -0.47 -22.16 5.10
CA PHE A 4 0.53 -21.74 6.10
C PHE A 4 1.96 -21.94 5.55
N LEU A 5 2.71 -20.83 5.42
CA LEU A 5 3.92 -20.59 4.60
C LEU A 5 3.57 -20.30 3.12
N ASP A 6 3.68 -19.10 2.57
CA ASP A 6 4.78 -18.14 2.72
C ASP A 6 4.40 -16.81 3.39
N LEU A 7 4.74 -16.77 4.68
CA LEU A 7 4.84 -15.58 5.52
C LEU A 7 6.29 -15.06 5.53
N SER A 8 6.96 -15.00 4.37
CA SER A 8 8.33 -14.48 4.23
C SER A 8 8.63 -14.49 2.73
N ILE A 9 8.65 -13.39 1.98
CA ILE A 9 9.86 -12.60 1.73
C ILE A 9 9.42 -11.35 0.95
N SER A 10 9.34 -10.25 1.67
CA SER A 10 9.63 -8.85 1.27
C SER A 10 9.32 -7.92 2.45
N PHE A 11 9.53 -8.44 3.66
CA PHE A 11 9.69 -7.69 4.89
C PHE A 11 11.19 -7.43 5.11
N HIS A 12 11.92 -7.16 4.03
CA HIS A 12 13.30 -6.72 4.14
C HIS A 12 13.27 -5.20 4.38
N LEU A 13 13.59 -4.85 5.63
CA LEU A 13 14.24 -3.64 6.13
C LEU A 13 13.91 -2.35 5.35
N SER A 14 13.11 -1.41 5.88
CA SER A 14 13.43 -0.68 7.10
C SER A 14 12.14 -0.33 7.85
N VAL A 15 11.77 -1.14 8.84
CA VAL A 15 10.64 -0.86 9.74
C VAL A 15 11.23 -0.26 11.01
N LYS A 16 11.29 1.08 11.07
CA LYS A 16 11.28 1.75 12.38
C LYS A 16 10.00 1.28 13.09
N HIS A 17 10.18 0.57 14.19
CA HIS A 17 9.14 0.06 15.10
C HIS A 17 8.33 1.25 15.64
N ILE A 18 7.35 1.72 14.87
CA ILE A 18 6.32 2.66 15.31
C ILE A 18 5.04 1.85 15.19
N ALA A 19 4.32 1.65 16.29
CA ALA A 19 3.02 0.97 16.28
C ALA A 19 2.15 1.60 15.18
N ILE A 20 1.93 0.86 14.09
CA ILE A 20 1.17 1.32 12.94
C ILE A 20 -0.18 0.63 12.99
N ASP A 21 -1.21 1.40 13.29
CA ASP A 21 -2.58 0.95 13.09
C ASP A 21 -2.85 0.88 11.58
N PRO A 22 -3.14 -0.31 11.00
CA PRO A 22 -3.47 -0.42 9.60
C PRO A 22 -4.89 0.08 9.34
N LYS A 23 -5.06 0.91 8.31
CA LYS A 23 -6.38 1.32 7.82
C LYS A 23 -6.57 0.87 6.37
N GLN A 24 -7.71 0.27 6.08
CA GLN A 24 -8.07 -0.12 4.73
C GLN A 24 -8.88 0.99 4.07
N ILE A 25 -8.52 1.31 2.82
CA ILE A 25 -9.27 2.20 1.95
C ILE A 25 -9.97 1.35 0.90
N HIS A 26 -11.27 1.60 0.70
CA HIS A 26 -12.08 0.91 -0.30
C HIS A 26 -12.16 1.70 -1.62
N GLU A 27 -12.11 3.03 -1.55
CA GLU A 27 -12.21 3.90 -2.72
C GLU A 27 -10.87 4.45 -3.21
N ILE A 28 -10.72 4.49 -4.53
CA ILE A 28 -9.53 5.06 -5.18
C ILE A 28 -9.43 6.58 -4.90
N LYS A 29 -10.56 7.28 -4.81
CA LYS A 29 -10.59 8.73 -4.53
C LYS A 29 -9.92 9.06 -3.20
N ASP A 30 -10.30 8.35 -2.14
CA ASP A 30 -9.71 8.51 -0.81
C ASP A 30 -8.22 8.17 -0.79
N PHE A 31 -7.82 7.18 -1.58
CA PHE A 31 -6.41 6.84 -1.74
C PHE A 31 -5.61 7.99 -2.37
N LEU A 32 -6.10 8.58 -3.47
CA LEU A 32 -5.45 9.70 -4.14
C LEU A 32 -5.37 10.94 -3.23
N LEU A 33 -6.44 11.22 -2.48
CA LEU A 33 -6.43 12.28 -1.47
C LEU A 33 -5.35 12.00 -0.40
N THR A 34 -5.30 10.76 0.11
CA THR A 34 -4.32 10.38 1.14
C THR A 34 -2.88 10.45 0.63
N ALA A 35 -2.62 10.01 -0.60
CA ALA A 35 -1.29 10.03 -1.21
C ALA A 35 -0.76 11.45 -1.48
N ARG A 36 -1.64 12.43 -1.71
CA ARG A 36 -1.27 13.84 -1.93
C ARG A 36 -1.19 14.67 -0.65
N ARG A 37 -1.58 14.13 0.50
CA ARG A 37 -1.49 14.89 1.75
C ARG A 37 -0.03 15.10 2.17
N LYS A 38 0.24 16.25 2.80
CA LYS A 38 1.56 16.63 3.33
C LYS A 38 2.16 15.66 4.37
N ASP A 39 1.34 14.80 4.97
CA ASP A 39 1.77 13.80 5.95
C ASP A 39 2.12 12.43 5.34
N ALA A 40 1.83 12.23 4.05
CA ALA A 40 2.26 11.04 3.32
C ALA A 40 3.77 11.14 3.07
N ARG A 41 4.52 10.20 3.64
CA ARG A 41 5.99 10.17 3.54
C ARG A 41 6.48 9.31 2.39
N SER A 42 5.79 8.19 2.12
CA SER A 42 6.19 7.24 1.08
C SER A 42 5.02 6.35 0.70
N VAL A 43 4.99 5.90 -0.55
CA VAL A 43 4.05 4.89 -1.03
C VAL A 43 4.81 3.63 -1.41
N LYS A 44 4.42 2.49 -0.86
CA LYS A 44 4.97 1.17 -1.19
C LYS A 44 3.93 0.36 -1.96
N ILE A 45 4.28 -0.04 -3.17
CA ILE A 45 3.42 -0.86 -4.02
C ILE A 45 3.85 -2.32 -3.86
N LYS A 46 2.95 -3.17 -3.36
CA LYS A 46 3.16 -4.62 -3.27
C LYS A 46 2.27 -5.31 -4.29
N ARG A 47 2.88 -5.89 -5.33
CA ARG A 47 2.18 -6.74 -6.29
C ARG A 47 2.14 -8.18 -5.75
N SER A 48 0.96 -8.78 -5.83
CA SER A 48 0.69 -10.20 -5.65
C SER A 48 0.13 -10.74 -6.96
N LYS A 49 -0.06 -12.06 -7.06
CA LYS A 49 -0.49 -12.75 -8.30
C LYS A 49 -1.66 -12.04 -9.00
N ASP A 50 -2.75 -11.83 -8.26
CA ASP A 50 -3.99 -11.23 -8.80
C ASP A 50 -4.40 -9.95 -8.06
N ILE A 51 -3.57 -9.46 -7.13
CA ILE A 51 -3.92 -8.33 -6.27
C ILE A 51 -2.71 -7.42 -6.11
N VAL A 52 -2.88 -6.14 -6.40
CA VAL A 52 -1.91 -5.09 -6.11
C VAL A 52 -2.35 -4.32 -4.87
N LYS A 53 -1.46 -4.20 -3.89
CA LYS A 53 -1.69 -3.45 -2.66
C LYS A 53 -0.85 -2.18 -2.66
N PHE A 54 -1.50 -1.03 -2.66
CA PHE A 54 -0.85 0.27 -2.49
C PHE A 54 -0.85 0.64 -1.01
N LYS A 55 0.33 0.77 -0.43
CA LYS A 55 0.52 1.07 0.99
C LYS A 55 1.09 2.47 1.16
N VAL A 56 0.29 3.42 1.65
CA VAL A 56 0.73 4.79 1.93
C VAL A 56 1.14 4.90 3.39
N ARG A 57 2.39 5.27 3.64
CA ARG A 57 2.86 5.59 4.99
C ARG A 57 2.51 7.04 5.32
N CYS A 58 1.57 7.21 6.24
CA CYS A 58 1.30 8.49 6.87
C CYS A 58 2.04 8.58 8.22
N SER A 59 1.92 9.72 8.91
CA SER A 59 2.53 9.92 10.24
C SER A 59 2.07 8.85 11.24
N LYS A 60 0.75 8.67 11.39
CA LYS A 60 0.14 7.78 12.40
C LYS A 60 -0.28 6.40 11.86
N TYR A 61 -0.87 6.36 10.66
CA TYR A 61 -1.51 5.16 10.11
C TYR A 61 -0.81 4.67 8.84
N LEU A 62 -0.97 3.38 8.55
CA LEU A 62 -0.62 2.78 7.25
C LEU A 62 -1.91 2.55 6.48
N TYR A 63 -2.11 3.30 5.41
CA TYR A 63 -3.28 3.12 4.55
C TYR A 63 -2.99 2.10 3.47
N THR A 64 -3.88 1.12 3.29
CA THR A 64 -3.77 0.11 2.25
C THR A 64 -4.98 0.15 1.34
N LEU A 65 -4.75 0.34 0.03
CA LEU A 65 -5.74 0.12 -1.02
C LEU A 65 -5.42 -1.23 -1.70
N CYS A 66 -6.40 -2.11 -1.79
CA CYS A 66 -6.31 -3.37 -2.52
C CYS A 66 -7.01 -3.21 -3.87
N VAL A 67 -6.29 -3.47 -4.96
CA VAL A 67 -6.82 -3.44 -6.32
C VAL A 67 -6.61 -4.82 -6.93
N VAL A 68 -7.67 -5.43 -7.45
CA VAL A 68 -7.61 -6.75 -8.11
C VAL A 68 -7.16 -6.60 -9.57
N ASP A 69 -7.66 -5.58 -10.26
CA ASP A 69 -7.33 -5.32 -11.66
C ASP A 69 -5.90 -4.77 -11.83
N GLN A 70 -5.02 -5.51 -12.50
CA GLN A 70 -3.64 -5.09 -12.76
C GLN A 70 -3.57 -3.83 -13.65
N GLU A 71 -4.38 -3.75 -14.70
CA GLU A 71 -4.38 -2.57 -15.59
C GLU A 71 -4.76 -1.28 -14.87
N LYS A 72 -5.75 -1.34 -13.97
CA LYS A 72 -6.12 -0.19 -13.13
C LYS A 72 -5.00 0.17 -12.18
N ALA A 73 -4.33 -0.83 -11.62
CA ALA A 73 -3.18 -0.62 -10.75
C ALA A 73 -2.01 0.05 -11.49
N ASP A 74 -1.72 -0.31 -12.74
CA ASP A 74 -0.65 0.32 -13.50
C ASP A 74 -0.98 1.77 -13.87
N LYS A 75 -2.24 2.08 -14.21
CA LYS A 75 -2.72 3.46 -14.38
C LYS A 75 -2.59 4.27 -13.08
N LEU A 76 -2.93 3.67 -11.94
CA LEU A 76 -2.77 4.30 -10.63
C LEU A 76 -1.30 4.52 -10.26
N LYS A 77 -0.41 3.62 -10.67
CA LYS A 77 1.02 3.79 -10.46
C LYS A 77 1.56 4.99 -11.23
N GLN A 78 1.07 5.24 -12.45
CA GLN A 78 1.46 6.40 -13.26
C GLN A 78 0.92 7.73 -12.72
N SER A 79 -0.22 7.73 -12.05
CA SER A 79 -0.80 8.96 -11.47
C SER A 79 -0.16 9.38 -10.14
N LEU A 80 0.62 8.50 -9.52
CA LEU A 80 1.39 8.85 -8.33
C LEU A 80 2.54 9.78 -8.72
N PRO A 81 2.74 10.89 -7.99
CA PRO A 81 3.86 11.77 -8.25
C PRO A 81 5.19 11.02 -8.05
N PRO A 82 6.17 11.17 -8.95
CA PRO A 82 7.54 10.71 -8.67
C PRO A 82 8.05 11.51 -7.47
N GLY A 83 8.24 10.83 -6.34
CA GLY A 83 8.70 11.41 -5.08
C GLY A 83 9.98 10.74 -4.62
#